data_AF-A0A4Y7QJU2-F1
#
_entry.id   AF-A0A4Y7QJU2-F1
#
_cell.length_a   1.000
_cell.length_b   1.000
_cell.length_c   1.000
_cell.angle_alpha   90.00
_cell.angle_beta   90.00
_cell.angle_gamma   90.00
#
_symmetry.space_group_name_H-M   'P 1'
#
loop_
_entity.id
_entity.type
_entity.pdbx_description
1 polymer ?
#
loop_
_entity_poly.entity_id
_entity_poly.type
_entity_poly.pdbx_seq_one_letter_code
_entity_poly.pdbx_strand_id
1 'polypeptide(L)'
;MFRILKDSDSTQDNALEKRKEDERAIRQPLPENSTRVDGRLANPVALPSFRNLLPLPVLRPKRDKRTGPFLRNIFNKRGTNIYNDYLTLEGMFVSLPNHGVKKSFVTPPSLWEMIDSDDIYYHLWVAVDTALTQKRSVDLSVKWAYEQFIVELGTALLDIIPGQLYTFIDSRLGLGEIVETARSMMCRFELKGCNRKNIVLNIPATQEGIQAARILTTEHGMKVNLLFVSSLMHAVVCADAGATSITVHVGQILTWHENRLNQDYHTLTPHPGIETIQAVIEFMRHHKLQTEVFATNPRSLIELQALDGLHGACLSRAMMEQLASYKVPHDTNMIEDAESLLRARQVQYPLPSDTHDNFMKGMSPQSKRTIDAILGGELCKMNVVLDNIEDKIRELVEARMEIDRMPLEELEQKRRVEGEWRKGRRQSISVSFPTTVDPDVF
;
A
#
# COMPACT_ATOMS: atom_id res chain seq x y z
N MET A 1 -28.93 -31.65 2.85
CA MET A 1 -27.87 -32.66 3.08
C MET A 1 -27.48 -32.59 4.57
N PHE A 2 -28.35 -33.12 5.44
CA PHE A 2 -28.18 -33.15 6.90
C PHE A 2 -27.57 -34.50 7.30
N ARG A 3 -26.25 -34.56 7.43
CA ARG A 3 -25.47 -35.56 8.19
C ARG A 3 -24.00 -35.35 7.86
N ILE A 4 -23.27 -34.78 8.82
CA ILE A 4 -21.84 -34.92 9.17
C ILE A 4 -21.58 -33.79 10.18
N LEU A 5 -20.74 -34.05 11.18
CA LEU A 5 -20.43 -33.24 12.38
C LEU A 5 -21.23 -33.62 13.63
N LYS A 6 -21.02 -34.86 14.08
CA LYS A 6 -21.28 -35.30 15.47
C LYS A 6 -20.01 -35.83 16.16
N ASP A 7 -18.82 -35.44 15.69
CA ASP A 7 -17.52 -35.97 16.15
C ASP A 7 -16.53 -34.88 16.61
N SER A 8 -17.00 -33.77 17.20
CA SER A 8 -16.12 -32.70 17.70
C SER A 8 -15.91 -32.68 19.22
N ASP A 9 -16.58 -33.53 20.00
CA ASP A 9 -16.53 -33.44 21.48
C ASP A 9 -15.45 -34.32 22.13
N SER A 10 -14.80 -35.23 21.41
CA SER A 10 -13.82 -36.17 21.99
C SER A 10 -12.35 -35.70 21.94
N THR A 11 -12.05 -34.59 21.26
CA THR A 11 -10.67 -34.07 21.10
C THR A 11 -10.34 -32.92 22.05
N GLN A 12 -11.33 -32.24 22.63
CA GLN A 12 -11.09 -31.18 23.62
C GLN A 12 -10.79 -31.72 25.03
N ASP A 13 -11.38 -32.85 25.44
CA ASP A 13 -11.14 -33.42 26.78
C ASP A 13 -9.71 -33.99 26.93
N ASN A 14 -9.16 -34.59 25.88
CA ASN A 14 -7.79 -35.13 25.88
C ASN A 14 -6.70 -34.03 25.92
N ALA A 15 -6.99 -32.82 25.45
CA ALA A 15 -6.05 -31.70 25.50
C ALA A 15 -6.02 -31.01 26.88
N LEU A 16 -7.12 -31.12 27.65
CA LEU A 16 -7.25 -30.54 28.98
C LEU A 16 -6.64 -31.42 30.08
N GLU A 17 -6.67 -32.75 29.94
CA GLU A 17 -5.97 -33.67 30.86
C GLU A 17 -4.45 -33.56 30.76
N LYS A 18 -3.91 -33.43 29.54
CA LYS A 18 -2.47 -33.36 29.31
C LYS A 18 -1.82 -32.10 29.92
N ARG A 19 -2.55 -30.97 29.95
CA ARG A 19 -2.11 -29.73 30.62
C ARG A 19 -2.13 -29.82 32.15
N LYS A 20 -2.97 -30.68 32.73
CA LYS A 20 -3.04 -30.88 34.20
C LYS A 20 -1.96 -31.82 34.73
N GLU A 21 -1.40 -32.70 33.89
CA GLU A 21 -0.24 -33.53 34.26
C GLU A 21 1.06 -32.71 34.27
N ASP A 22 1.26 -31.81 33.31
CA ASP A 22 2.46 -30.97 33.23
C ASP A 22 2.55 -29.94 34.38
N GLU A 23 1.42 -29.39 34.85
CA GLU A 23 1.40 -28.49 36.01
C GLU A 23 1.64 -29.21 37.35
N ARG A 24 1.40 -30.52 37.44
CA ARG A 24 1.67 -31.33 38.64
C ARG A 24 3.15 -31.71 38.79
N ALA A 25 3.92 -31.71 37.70
CA ALA A 25 5.36 -32.00 37.72
C ALA A 25 6.21 -30.85 38.31
N ILE A 26 5.67 -29.63 38.40
CA ILE A 26 6.40 -28.42 38.85
C ILE A 26 6.28 -28.21 40.38
N ARG A 27 5.48 -29.02 41.09
CA ARG A 27 5.28 -28.91 42.55
C ARG A 27 5.63 -30.22 43.28
N GLN A 28 6.90 -30.55 43.35
CA GLN A 28 7.41 -31.50 44.37
C GLN A 28 8.55 -30.87 45.17
N PRO A 29 8.53 -30.98 46.52
CA PRO A 29 9.59 -30.44 47.37
C PRO A 29 10.80 -31.37 47.38
N LEU A 30 12.00 -30.77 47.41
CA LEU A 30 13.27 -31.49 47.53
C LEU A 30 13.38 -32.22 48.88
N PRO A 31 13.96 -33.42 48.94
CA PRO A 31 14.10 -34.16 50.19
C PRO A 31 15.30 -33.67 51.01
N GLU A 32 15.07 -33.40 52.29
CA GLU A 32 16.12 -33.33 53.31
C GLU A 32 16.30 -34.72 53.94
N ASN A 33 17.51 -35.28 53.89
CA ASN A 33 18.15 -35.81 55.10
C ASN A 33 19.62 -36.19 54.92
N SER A 34 20.33 -35.99 56.02
CA SER A 34 21.76 -36.04 56.30
C SER A 34 22.39 -37.44 56.29
N THR A 35 23.69 -37.55 55.96
CA THR A 35 24.74 -37.97 56.92
C THR A 35 26.20 -37.85 56.39
N ARG A 36 26.99 -37.12 57.18
CA ARG A 36 28.45 -37.10 57.43
C ARG A 36 29.43 -37.93 56.56
N VAL A 37 30.50 -37.25 56.11
CA VAL A 37 31.90 -37.68 56.33
C VAL A 37 32.76 -36.48 56.72
N ASP A 38 33.51 -36.63 57.81
CA ASP A 38 34.45 -35.66 58.40
C ASP A 38 35.70 -35.41 57.55
N GLY A 39 36.20 -34.16 57.53
CA GLY A 39 37.52 -33.83 56.99
C GLY A 39 37.83 -32.33 57.08
N ARG A 40 38.78 -31.96 57.94
CA ARG A 40 39.05 -30.59 58.41
C ARG A 40 39.73 -29.67 57.37
N LEU A 41 39.26 -28.41 57.37
CA LEU A 41 39.93 -27.11 57.23
C LEU A 41 40.64 -26.72 55.92
N ALA A 42 40.02 -25.78 55.19
CA ALA A 42 40.69 -24.62 54.62
C ALA A 42 39.73 -23.41 54.62
N ASN A 43 40.17 -22.27 55.16
CA ASN A 43 39.38 -21.03 55.27
C ASN A 43 38.88 -20.54 53.90
N PRO A 44 37.60 -20.14 53.73
CA PRO A 44 37.16 -19.44 52.54
C PRO A 44 37.65 -17.99 52.58
N VAL A 45 38.39 -17.59 51.56
CA VAL A 45 38.72 -16.19 51.27
C VAL A 45 37.40 -15.43 51.09
N ALA A 46 37.18 -14.40 51.90
CA ALA A 46 36.02 -13.53 51.80
C ALA A 46 35.99 -12.85 50.42
N LEU A 47 35.00 -13.19 49.58
CA LEU A 47 34.69 -12.44 48.38
C LEU A 47 34.00 -11.12 48.79
N PRO A 48 34.40 -9.96 48.24
CA PRO A 48 33.79 -8.69 48.61
C PRO A 48 32.34 -8.63 48.15
N SER A 49 31.49 -8.00 48.97
CA SER A 49 30.08 -7.74 48.71
C SER A 49 29.84 -7.07 47.34
N PHE A 50 28.90 -7.62 46.57
CA PHE A 50 28.39 -7.17 45.26
C PHE A 50 27.69 -5.80 45.24
N ARG A 51 28.08 -4.84 46.10
CA ARG A 51 27.43 -3.52 46.19
C ARG A 51 28.15 -2.38 45.46
N ASN A 52 29.34 -2.62 44.89
CA ASN A 52 30.15 -1.59 44.22
C ASN A 52 30.55 -1.91 42.77
N LEU A 53 29.78 -2.73 42.05
CA LEU A 53 29.93 -2.80 40.59
C LEU A 53 29.19 -1.63 39.97
N LEU A 54 29.92 -0.53 39.73
CA LEU A 54 29.47 0.52 38.82
C LEU A 54 29.04 -0.13 37.49
N PRO A 55 27.88 0.24 36.91
CA PRO A 55 27.48 -0.30 35.63
C PRO A 55 28.57 0.02 34.61
N LEU A 56 29.10 -1.02 33.95
CA LEU A 56 30.03 -0.85 32.83
C LEU A 56 29.40 0.15 31.85
N PRO A 57 30.14 1.17 31.39
CA PRO A 57 29.61 2.12 30.45
C PRO A 57 29.17 1.33 29.21
N VAL A 58 27.87 1.33 28.93
CA VAL A 58 27.34 0.85 27.66
C VAL A 58 28.08 1.65 26.59
N LEU A 59 29.01 0.99 25.89
CA LEU A 59 29.74 1.56 24.77
C LEU A 59 28.70 1.94 23.71
N ARG A 60 28.20 3.17 23.77
CA ARG A 60 27.43 3.73 22.67
C ARG A 60 28.36 3.69 21.46
N PRO A 61 27.96 3.09 20.33
CA PRO A 61 28.80 3.09 19.14
C PRO A 61 29.18 4.54 18.84
N LYS A 62 30.48 4.79 18.62
CA LYS A 62 30.99 6.12 18.24
C LYS A 62 30.11 6.62 17.09
N ARG A 63 29.40 7.74 17.28
CA ARG A 63 28.63 8.38 16.21
C ARG A 63 29.61 8.67 15.07
N ASP A 64 29.45 7.93 13.97
CA ASP A 64 30.14 8.26 12.73
C ASP A 64 29.65 9.65 12.29
N LYS A 65 30.51 10.66 12.45
CA LYS A 65 30.17 12.08 12.21
C LYS A 65 29.81 12.35 10.75
N ARG A 66 29.97 11.37 9.86
CA ARG A 66 29.65 11.43 8.43
C ARG A 66 28.24 10.97 8.07
N THR A 67 27.45 10.44 9.01
CA THR A 67 26.08 9.96 8.73
C THR A 67 25.06 10.72 9.59
N GLY A 68 24.09 11.35 8.93
CA GLY A 68 22.97 12.05 9.54
C GLY A 68 21.92 11.11 10.16
N PRO A 69 20.78 11.65 10.64
CA PRO A 69 19.71 10.85 11.22
C PRO A 69 19.08 9.89 10.19
N PHE A 70 18.42 8.84 10.68
CA PHE A 70 17.58 8.00 9.82
C PHE A 70 16.46 8.83 9.21
N LEU A 71 16.22 8.68 7.91
CA LEU A 71 15.19 9.44 7.19
C LEU A 71 13.79 9.19 7.79
N ARG A 72 13.51 7.96 8.22
CA ARG A 72 12.27 7.63 8.93
C ARG A 72 12.05 8.48 10.19
N ASN A 73 13.11 8.82 10.92
CA ASN A 73 12.99 9.68 12.09
C ASN A 73 12.69 11.13 11.70
N ILE A 74 13.17 11.58 10.53
CA ILE A 74 12.82 12.89 9.98
C ILE A 74 11.33 12.92 9.61
N PHE A 75 10.84 11.91 8.89
CA PHE A 75 9.42 11.80 8.54
C PHE A 75 8.52 11.76 9.77
N ASN A 76 8.86 10.96 10.78
CA ASN A 76 8.10 10.90 12.04
C ASN A 76 8.08 12.27 12.76
N LYS A 77 9.18 13.01 12.76
CA LYS A 77 9.24 14.36 13.36
C LYS A 77 8.41 15.39 12.59
N ARG A 78 8.36 15.27 11.26
CA ARG A 78 7.57 16.14 10.37
C ARG A 78 6.09 15.75 10.31
N GLY A 79 5.73 14.57 10.83
CA GLY A 79 4.36 14.05 10.72
C GLY A 79 4.04 13.46 9.34
N THR A 80 5.06 13.19 8.51
CA THR A 80 4.88 12.55 7.20
C THR A 80 4.62 11.06 7.38
N ASN A 81 3.44 10.60 6.98
CA ASN A 81 3.06 9.19 7.06
C ASN A 81 3.65 8.41 5.88
N ILE A 82 3.99 7.14 6.09
CA ILE A 82 4.50 6.26 5.04
C ILE A 82 3.44 5.24 4.66
N TYR A 83 3.25 5.09 3.36
CA TYR A 83 2.27 4.18 2.75
C TYR A 83 2.96 3.20 1.82
N ASN A 84 2.40 2.00 1.69
CA ASN A 84 2.81 1.01 0.71
C ASN A 84 2.06 1.24 -0.61
N ASP A 85 2.78 1.16 -1.73
CA ASP A 85 2.24 1.11 -3.09
C ASP A 85 2.36 -0.30 -3.69
N TYR A 86 2.21 -1.33 -2.86
CA TYR A 86 2.26 -2.73 -3.29
C TYR A 86 1.28 -3.58 -2.48
N LEU A 87 0.73 -4.61 -3.14
CA LEU A 87 -0.37 -5.45 -2.65
C LEU A 87 0.11 -6.87 -2.39
N THR A 88 0.81 -7.09 -1.28
CA THR A 88 1.08 -8.46 -0.81
C THR A 88 0.38 -8.68 0.51
N LEU A 89 -0.53 -9.64 0.63
CA LEU A 89 -1.22 -9.91 1.91
C LEU A 89 -0.20 -10.29 3.00
N GLU A 90 0.75 -11.16 2.68
CA GLU A 90 1.89 -11.49 3.57
C GLU A 90 2.72 -10.24 3.90
N GLY A 91 3.02 -9.42 2.89
CA GLY A 91 3.74 -8.16 3.09
C GLY A 91 2.94 -7.14 3.91
N MET A 92 1.61 -7.17 3.91
CA MET A 92 0.75 -6.31 4.73
C MET A 92 0.71 -6.80 6.18
N PHE A 93 0.60 -8.11 6.43
CA PHE A 93 0.75 -8.67 7.78
C PHE A 93 2.15 -8.40 8.38
N VAL A 94 3.20 -8.41 7.57
CA VAL A 94 4.58 -8.12 8.00
C VAL A 94 4.86 -6.61 8.10
N SER A 95 4.29 -5.79 7.21
CA SER A 95 4.60 -4.35 7.17
C SER A 95 3.77 -3.51 8.13
N LEU A 96 2.54 -3.91 8.46
CA LEU A 96 1.68 -3.15 9.36
C LEU A 96 2.27 -2.96 10.77
N PRO A 97 2.79 -4.00 11.45
CA PRO A 97 3.41 -3.83 12.77
C PRO A 97 4.76 -3.09 12.70
N ASN A 98 5.54 -3.31 11.65
CA ASN A 98 6.92 -2.84 11.54
C ASN A 98 7.05 -1.40 11.01
N HIS A 99 6.11 -0.97 10.16
CA HIS A 99 6.16 0.32 9.50
C HIS A 99 5.11 1.32 10.01
N GLY A 100 4.12 0.87 10.80
CA GLY A 100 3.07 1.74 11.34
C GLY A 100 2.16 2.29 10.25
N VAL A 101 2.03 1.56 9.14
CA VAL A 101 1.22 1.94 7.98
C VAL A 101 -0.25 1.93 8.41
N LYS A 102 -0.92 3.09 8.30
CA LYS A 102 -2.34 3.24 8.67
C LYS A 102 -3.25 3.35 7.47
N LYS A 103 -2.72 3.57 6.28
CA LYS A 103 -3.51 3.67 5.04
C LYS A 103 -2.84 2.82 3.95
N SER A 104 -3.63 2.21 3.06
CA SER A 104 -3.13 1.38 1.95
C SER A 104 -3.52 2.00 0.62
N PHE A 105 -2.61 1.99 -0.34
CA PHE A 105 -2.88 2.41 -1.72
C PHE A 105 -2.97 1.20 -2.63
N VAL A 106 -4.13 1.03 -3.26
CA VAL A 106 -4.36 0.07 -4.34
C VAL A 106 -4.27 0.87 -5.64
N THR A 107 -3.31 0.50 -6.49
CA THR A 107 -3.13 1.10 -7.81
C THR A 107 -3.25 0.02 -8.89
N PRO A 108 -3.68 0.35 -10.13
CA PRO A 108 -3.79 -0.64 -11.19
C PRO A 108 -2.48 -1.42 -11.45
N PRO A 109 -1.28 -0.79 -11.46
CA PRO A 109 -0.02 -1.52 -11.58
C PRO A 109 0.21 -2.52 -10.44
N SER A 110 0.02 -2.09 -9.17
CA SER A 110 0.21 -2.99 -8.02
C SER A 110 -0.76 -4.17 -8.02
N LEU A 111 -1.97 -3.98 -8.56
CA LEU A 111 -2.98 -5.03 -8.70
C LEU A 111 -2.61 -6.01 -9.79
N TRP A 112 -2.18 -5.50 -10.95
CA TRP A 112 -1.76 -6.30 -12.09
C TRP A 112 -0.55 -7.18 -11.77
N GLU A 113 0.45 -6.65 -11.06
CA GLU A 113 1.62 -7.42 -10.63
C GLU A 113 1.26 -8.66 -9.80
N MET A 114 0.12 -8.61 -9.10
CA MET A 114 -0.29 -9.63 -8.14
C MET A 114 -1.54 -10.40 -8.59
N ILE A 115 -2.07 -10.15 -9.80
CA ILE A 115 -3.37 -10.68 -10.24
C ILE A 115 -3.41 -12.21 -10.30
N ASP A 116 -2.27 -12.84 -10.60
CA ASP A 116 -2.11 -14.30 -10.67
C ASP A 116 -1.66 -14.92 -9.33
N SER A 117 -1.47 -14.12 -8.28
CA SER A 117 -1.19 -14.69 -6.95
C SER A 117 -2.43 -15.35 -6.37
N ASP A 118 -2.27 -16.49 -5.68
CA ASP A 118 -3.39 -17.26 -5.12
C ASP A 118 -4.31 -16.39 -4.22
N ASP A 119 -3.70 -15.49 -3.45
CA ASP A 119 -4.35 -14.54 -2.56
C ASP A 119 -5.33 -13.61 -3.30
N ILE A 120 -4.88 -13.00 -4.39
CA ILE A 120 -5.68 -12.04 -5.17
C ILE A 120 -6.62 -12.77 -6.13
N TYR A 121 -6.17 -13.86 -6.72
CA TYR A 121 -6.93 -14.66 -7.66
C TYR A 121 -8.22 -15.20 -7.04
N TYR A 122 -8.21 -15.55 -5.74
CA TYR A 122 -9.43 -15.93 -5.01
C TYR A 122 -10.50 -14.82 -5.07
N HIS A 123 -10.13 -13.57 -4.79
CA HIS A 123 -11.05 -12.43 -4.82
C HIS A 123 -11.55 -12.14 -6.24
N LEU A 124 -10.69 -12.30 -7.24
CA LEU A 124 -11.05 -12.21 -8.65
C LEU A 124 -12.08 -13.29 -9.03
N TRP A 125 -11.84 -14.53 -8.65
CA TRP A 125 -12.76 -15.64 -8.91
C TRP A 125 -14.13 -15.42 -8.26
N VAL A 126 -14.17 -15.00 -6.99
CA VAL A 126 -15.42 -14.67 -6.27
C VAL A 126 -16.20 -13.55 -7.00
N ALA A 127 -15.49 -12.53 -7.46
CA ALA A 127 -16.11 -11.42 -8.18
C ALA A 127 -16.73 -11.87 -9.52
N VAL A 128 -16.02 -12.71 -10.28
CA VAL A 128 -16.53 -13.28 -11.54
C VAL A 128 -17.74 -14.18 -11.30
N ASP A 129 -17.68 -15.09 -10.31
CA ASP A 129 -18.79 -15.99 -9.99
C ASP A 129 -20.03 -15.18 -9.57
N THR A 130 -19.85 -14.17 -8.72
CA THR A 130 -20.94 -13.27 -8.31
C THR A 130 -21.52 -12.50 -9.50
N ALA A 131 -20.67 -12.03 -10.43
CA ALA A 131 -21.13 -11.32 -11.63
C ALA A 131 -22.03 -12.18 -12.51
N LEU A 132 -21.64 -13.44 -12.71
CA LEU A 132 -22.38 -14.40 -13.54
C LEU A 132 -23.72 -14.79 -12.94
N THR A 133 -23.86 -14.78 -11.62
CA THR A 133 -25.19 -14.96 -10.99
C THR A 133 -26.14 -13.80 -11.26
N GLN A 134 -25.62 -12.59 -11.45
CA GLN A 134 -26.43 -11.37 -11.61
C GLN A 134 -26.66 -10.98 -13.07
N LYS A 135 -25.72 -11.29 -13.97
CA LYS A 135 -25.70 -10.82 -15.36
C LYS A 135 -25.51 -12.00 -16.31
N ARG A 136 -26.18 -11.93 -17.47
CA ARG A 136 -26.17 -13.00 -18.49
C ARG A 136 -25.31 -12.69 -19.72
N SER A 137 -24.89 -11.44 -19.89
CA SER A 137 -24.05 -10.99 -21.01
C SER A 137 -22.60 -10.90 -20.56
N VAL A 138 -21.67 -11.31 -21.43
CA VAL A 138 -20.22 -11.26 -21.16
C VAL A 138 -19.79 -9.84 -20.78
N ASP A 139 -20.09 -8.83 -21.59
CA ASP A 139 -19.63 -7.46 -21.35
C ASP A 139 -20.18 -6.87 -20.04
N LEU A 140 -21.45 -7.13 -19.74
CA LEU A 140 -22.06 -6.69 -18.48
C LEU A 140 -21.46 -7.44 -17.28
N SER A 141 -21.16 -8.73 -17.44
CA SER A 141 -20.50 -9.53 -16.41
C SER A 141 -19.07 -9.05 -16.17
N VAL A 142 -18.32 -8.69 -17.21
CA VAL A 142 -16.95 -8.16 -17.10
C VAL A 142 -16.95 -6.84 -16.34
N LYS A 143 -17.76 -5.85 -16.76
CA LYS A 143 -17.87 -4.56 -16.06
C LYS A 143 -18.26 -4.75 -14.58
N TRP A 144 -19.23 -5.63 -14.33
CA TRP A 144 -19.71 -5.88 -12.98
C TRP A 144 -18.67 -6.62 -12.12
N ALA A 145 -17.99 -7.63 -12.68
CA ALA A 145 -16.93 -8.38 -12.03
C ALA A 145 -15.74 -7.47 -11.71
N TYR A 146 -15.41 -6.53 -12.59
CA TYR A 146 -14.36 -5.55 -12.39
C TYR A 146 -14.61 -4.71 -11.13
N GLU A 147 -15.77 -4.07 -11.04
CA GLU A 147 -16.16 -3.28 -9.85
C GLU A 147 -16.21 -4.16 -8.60
N GLN A 148 -16.77 -5.36 -8.71
CA GLN A 148 -16.88 -6.28 -7.58
C GLN A 148 -15.51 -6.73 -7.10
N PHE A 149 -14.58 -7.03 -8.00
CA PHE A 149 -13.23 -7.47 -7.68
C PHE A 149 -12.49 -6.44 -6.84
N ILE A 150 -12.55 -5.16 -7.23
CA ILE A 150 -11.93 -4.07 -6.49
C ILE A 150 -12.57 -3.94 -5.09
N VAL A 151 -13.88 -4.14 -4.97
CA VAL A 151 -14.58 -4.10 -3.68
C VAL A 151 -14.26 -5.32 -2.80
N GLU A 152 -14.18 -6.53 -3.37
CA GLU A 152 -13.75 -7.76 -2.68
C GLU A 152 -12.38 -7.57 -2.07
N LEU A 153 -11.42 -7.17 -2.91
CA LEU A 153 -10.05 -6.94 -2.48
C LEU A 153 -9.99 -5.82 -1.43
N GLY A 154 -10.65 -4.70 -1.67
CA GLY A 154 -10.66 -3.59 -0.74
C GLY A 154 -11.25 -3.94 0.63
N THR A 155 -12.29 -4.78 0.66
CA THR A 155 -12.89 -5.27 1.91
C THR A 155 -11.87 -6.11 2.69
N ALA A 156 -11.22 -7.06 2.02
CA ALA A 156 -10.18 -7.88 2.64
C ALA A 156 -9.02 -7.04 3.17
N LEU A 157 -8.63 -5.99 2.46
CA LEU A 157 -7.58 -5.07 2.91
C LEU A 157 -8.01 -4.26 4.16
N LEU A 158 -9.26 -3.82 4.22
CA LEU A 158 -9.81 -3.08 5.36
C LEU A 158 -9.89 -3.92 6.65
N ASP A 159 -9.98 -5.25 6.54
CA ASP A 159 -9.90 -6.14 7.71
C ASP A 159 -8.48 -6.18 8.31
N ILE A 160 -7.46 -5.87 7.51
CA ILE A 160 -6.06 -5.91 7.92
C ILE A 160 -5.57 -4.51 8.36
N ILE A 161 -5.94 -3.46 7.62
CA ILE A 161 -5.45 -2.10 7.88
C ILE A 161 -6.34 -1.31 8.86
N PRO A 162 -5.77 -0.63 9.86
CA PRO A 162 -6.58 0.06 10.88
C PRO A 162 -7.15 1.42 10.44
N GLY A 163 -6.83 1.91 9.23
CA GLY A 163 -7.23 3.25 8.77
C GLY A 163 -7.93 3.24 7.42
N GLN A 164 -7.37 3.93 6.43
CA GLN A 164 -8.06 4.21 5.17
C GLN A 164 -7.52 3.39 4.00
N LEU A 165 -8.42 2.93 3.15
CA LEU A 165 -8.13 2.32 1.87
C LEU A 165 -8.26 3.37 0.76
N TYR A 166 -7.20 3.57 0.00
CA TYR A 166 -7.20 4.32 -1.26
C TYR A 166 -7.36 3.30 -2.37
N THR A 167 -8.58 3.20 -2.90
CA THR A 167 -8.90 2.36 -4.06
C THR A 167 -9.07 3.23 -5.30
N PHE A 168 -9.14 2.66 -6.50
CA PHE A 168 -9.18 3.43 -7.74
C PHE A 168 -10.48 3.25 -8.52
N ILE A 169 -10.81 4.27 -9.32
CA ILE A 169 -11.83 4.21 -10.38
C ILE A 169 -11.10 4.05 -11.71
N ASP A 170 -11.68 3.29 -12.62
CA ASP A 170 -11.19 3.14 -13.98
C ASP A 170 -11.07 4.51 -14.67
N SER A 171 -9.86 4.84 -15.11
CA SER A 171 -9.53 6.14 -15.73
C SER A 171 -10.02 6.31 -17.16
N ARG A 172 -10.51 5.22 -17.79
CA ARG A 172 -11.04 5.23 -19.15
C ARG A 172 -12.48 5.76 -19.20
N LEU A 173 -13.13 5.90 -18.04
CA LEU A 173 -14.53 6.32 -17.91
C LEU A 173 -14.72 7.83 -18.08
N GLY A 174 -15.86 8.23 -18.67
CA GLY A 174 -16.27 9.63 -18.73
C GLY A 174 -16.83 10.14 -17.39
N LEU A 175 -17.04 11.47 -17.26
CA LEU A 175 -17.53 12.12 -16.04
C LEU A 175 -18.74 11.41 -15.39
N GLY A 176 -19.81 11.17 -16.17
CA GLY A 176 -21.03 10.54 -15.65
C GLY A 176 -20.77 9.12 -15.16
N GLU A 177 -19.97 8.36 -15.90
CA GLU A 177 -19.62 6.98 -15.56
C GLU A 177 -18.71 6.89 -14.34
N ILE A 178 -17.78 7.84 -14.14
CA ILE A 178 -16.96 7.95 -12.93
C ILE A 178 -17.87 8.10 -11.70
N VAL A 179 -18.86 9.00 -11.77
CA VAL A 179 -19.77 9.26 -10.65
C VAL A 179 -20.67 8.05 -10.37
N GLU A 180 -21.22 7.41 -11.41
CA GLU A 180 -22.03 6.19 -11.27
C GLU A 180 -21.22 5.03 -10.68
N THR A 181 -20.00 4.82 -11.17
CA THR A 181 -19.10 3.76 -10.70
C THR A 181 -18.70 3.99 -9.25
N ALA A 182 -18.33 5.21 -8.88
CA ALA A 182 -18.04 5.59 -7.49
C ALA A 182 -19.21 5.26 -6.54
N ARG A 183 -20.44 5.60 -6.95
CA ARG A 183 -21.67 5.31 -6.18
C ARG A 183 -21.94 3.82 -6.07
N SER A 184 -21.79 3.08 -7.17
CA SER A 184 -21.91 1.62 -7.21
C SER A 184 -20.93 0.97 -6.23
N MET A 185 -19.63 1.30 -6.35
CA MET A 185 -18.59 0.75 -5.49
C MET A 185 -18.82 1.09 -4.02
N MET A 186 -19.15 2.33 -3.69
CA MET A 186 -19.40 2.73 -2.31
C MET A 186 -20.58 1.98 -1.70
N CYS A 187 -21.67 1.81 -2.45
CA CYS A 187 -22.82 1.01 -2.02
C CYS A 187 -22.42 -0.44 -1.72
N ARG A 188 -21.62 -1.07 -2.60
CA ARG A 188 -21.14 -2.45 -2.38
C ARG A 188 -20.23 -2.57 -1.16
N PHE A 189 -19.36 -1.59 -0.92
CA PHE A 189 -18.56 -1.54 0.30
C PHE A 189 -19.45 -1.43 1.56
N GLU A 190 -20.47 -0.57 1.54
CA GLU A 190 -21.39 -0.40 2.67
C GLU A 190 -22.22 -1.66 2.94
N LEU A 191 -22.66 -2.36 1.89
CA LEU A 191 -23.35 -3.66 2.01
C LEU A 191 -22.48 -4.73 2.69
N LYS A 192 -21.16 -4.59 2.61
CA LYS A 192 -20.19 -5.45 3.29
C LYS A 192 -19.80 -4.95 4.69
N GLY A 193 -20.45 -3.91 5.19
CA GLY A 193 -20.18 -3.33 6.51
C GLY A 193 -18.94 -2.41 6.55
N CYS A 194 -18.35 -2.07 5.41
CA CYS A 194 -17.24 -1.12 5.37
C CYS A 194 -17.75 0.31 5.62
N ASN A 195 -17.06 1.05 6.48
CA ASN A 195 -17.38 2.45 6.72
C ASN A 195 -16.90 3.31 5.55
N ARG A 196 -17.81 4.04 4.89
CA ARG A 196 -17.50 5.02 3.83
C ARG A 196 -16.33 5.95 4.17
N LYS A 197 -16.17 6.37 5.42
CA LYS A 197 -15.08 7.28 5.84
C LYS A 197 -13.69 6.67 5.70
N ASN A 198 -13.60 5.34 5.64
CA ASN A 198 -12.35 4.61 5.47
C ASN A 198 -12.01 4.40 3.99
N ILE A 199 -12.90 4.73 3.06
CA ILE A 199 -12.66 4.55 1.63
C ILE A 199 -12.34 5.90 1.00
N VAL A 200 -11.28 5.95 0.23
CA VAL A 200 -10.88 7.09 -0.58
C VAL A 200 -10.78 6.64 -2.03
N LEU A 201 -11.47 7.33 -2.93
CA LEU A 201 -11.48 7.01 -4.35
C LEU A 201 -10.39 7.79 -5.07
N ASN A 202 -9.43 7.08 -5.64
CA ASN A 202 -8.37 7.59 -6.48
C ASN A 202 -8.93 7.83 -7.89
N ILE A 203 -8.87 9.08 -8.32
CA ILE A 203 -9.31 9.52 -9.65
C ILE A 203 -8.17 10.32 -10.27
N PRO A 204 -7.79 10.09 -11.53
CA PRO A 204 -6.84 10.96 -12.20
C PRO A 204 -7.31 12.41 -12.22
N ALA A 205 -6.40 13.36 -12.04
CA ALA A 205 -6.71 14.78 -12.08
C ALA A 205 -6.90 15.31 -13.52
N THR A 206 -7.76 14.65 -14.32
CA THR A 206 -8.24 15.19 -15.60
C THR A 206 -9.32 16.24 -15.35
N GLN A 207 -9.74 16.96 -16.39
CA GLN A 207 -10.89 17.86 -16.32
C GLN A 207 -12.13 17.14 -15.77
N GLU A 208 -12.44 15.97 -16.33
CA GLU A 208 -13.56 15.12 -15.96
C GLU A 208 -13.37 14.57 -14.53
N GLY A 209 -12.15 14.18 -14.17
CA GLY A 209 -11.85 13.68 -12.84
C GLY A 209 -11.99 14.74 -11.74
N ILE A 210 -11.58 15.97 -11.99
CA ILE A 210 -11.74 17.10 -11.07
C ILE A 210 -13.23 17.46 -10.93
N GLN A 211 -13.99 17.47 -12.02
CA GLN A 211 -15.44 17.66 -11.99
C GLN A 211 -16.14 16.55 -11.19
N ALA A 212 -15.76 15.29 -11.43
CA ALA A 212 -16.28 14.15 -10.67
C ALA A 212 -15.95 14.27 -9.18
N ALA A 213 -14.71 14.66 -8.83
CA ALA A 213 -14.30 14.87 -7.44
C ALA A 213 -15.19 15.88 -6.72
N ARG A 214 -15.55 16.97 -7.40
CA ARG A 214 -16.47 17.96 -6.85
C ARG A 214 -17.84 17.36 -6.59
N ILE A 215 -18.48 16.75 -7.58
CA ILE A 215 -19.80 16.10 -7.43
C ILE A 215 -19.78 15.08 -6.28
N LEU A 216 -18.77 14.19 -6.27
CA LEU A 216 -18.64 13.13 -5.27
C LEU A 216 -18.43 13.66 -3.85
N THR A 217 -17.65 14.71 -3.69
CA THR A 217 -17.38 15.30 -2.37
C THR A 217 -18.54 16.15 -1.88
N THR A 218 -19.14 16.99 -2.73
CA THR A 218 -20.20 17.93 -2.35
C THR A 218 -21.58 17.28 -2.25
N GLU A 219 -21.94 16.39 -3.17
CA GLU A 219 -23.28 15.81 -3.24
C GLU A 219 -23.38 14.44 -2.55
N HIS A 220 -22.29 13.66 -2.55
CA HIS A 220 -22.28 12.30 -2.03
C HIS A 220 -21.46 12.12 -0.73
N GLY A 221 -20.72 13.16 -0.32
CA GLY A 221 -19.90 13.12 0.90
C GLY A 221 -18.81 12.04 0.85
N MET A 222 -18.31 11.73 -0.35
CA MET A 222 -17.25 10.74 -0.57
C MET A 222 -15.88 11.40 -0.48
N LYS A 223 -14.87 10.64 -0.03
CA LYS A 223 -13.49 11.11 -0.03
C LYS A 223 -12.86 10.77 -1.38
N VAL A 224 -12.24 11.77 -1.99
CA VAL A 224 -11.57 11.62 -3.29
C VAL A 224 -10.12 12.05 -3.17
N ASN A 225 -9.24 11.24 -3.75
CA ASN A 225 -7.83 11.54 -3.95
C ASN A 225 -7.58 11.78 -5.44
N LEU A 226 -7.08 12.96 -5.79
CA LEU A 226 -6.75 13.28 -7.18
C LEU A 226 -5.29 12.92 -7.50
N LEU A 227 -5.09 12.03 -8.47
CA LEU A 227 -3.78 11.49 -8.86
C LEU A 227 -3.10 12.34 -9.94
N PHE A 228 -1.78 12.17 -10.06
CA PHE A 228 -0.94 12.78 -11.11
C PHE A 228 -0.97 14.32 -11.12
N VAL A 229 -1.14 14.93 -9.94
CA VAL A 229 -1.08 16.38 -9.81
C VAL A 229 0.36 16.84 -10.06
N SER A 230 0.53 17.75 -11.02
CA SER A 230 1.81 18.01 -11.66
C SER A 230 2.24 19.47 -11.66
N SER A 231 1.38 20.40 -11.23
CA SER A 231 1.71 21.83 -11.13
C SER A 231 0.93 22.50 -9.99
N LEU A 232 1.38 23.69 -9.60
CA LEU A 232 0.72 24.49 -8.55
C LEU A 232 -0.74 24.79 -8.88
N MET A 233 -1.02 25.34 -10.06
CA MET A 233 -2.41 25.65 -10.45
C MET A 233 -3.28 24.39 -10.56
N HIS A 234 -2.70 23.27 -10.97
CA HIS A 234 -3.40 22.00 -10.98
C HIS A 234 -3.81 21.57 -9.57
N ALA A 235 -2.90 21.67 -8.60
CA ALA A 235 -3.17 21.37 -7.20
C ALA A 235 -4.22 22.31 -6.58
N VAL A 236 -4.14 23.61 -6.88
CA VAL A 236 -5.10 24.63 -6.41
C VAL A 236 -6.51 24.26 -6.86
N VAL A 237 -6.66 23.91 -8.14
CA VAL A 237 -7.93 23.51 -8.71
C VAL A 237 -8.45 22.19 -8.11
N CYS A 238 -7.58 21.22 -7.89
CA CYS A 238 -7.94 19.96 -7.22
C CYS A 238 -8.47 20.21 -5.79
N ALA A 239 -7.81 21.09 -5.04
CA ALA A 239 -8.25 21.43 -3.68
C ALA A 239 -9.55 22.25 -3.68
N ASP A 240 -9.71 23.17 -4.64
CA ASP A 240 -10.94 23.95 -4.83
C ASP A 240 -12.14 23.08 -5.23
N ALA A 241 -11.90 21.98 -5.94
CA ALA A 241 -12.89 20.94 -6.22
C ALA A 241 -13.26 20.09 -5.00
N GLY A 242 -12.64 20.30 -3.84
CA GLY A 242 -12.97 19.61 -2.59
C GLY A 242 -12.25 18.27 -2.42
N ALA A 243 -11.18 18.00 -3.18
CA ALA A 243 -10.40 16.79 -3.00
C ALA A 243 -9.91 16.65 -1.54
N THR A 244 -10.12 15.46 -0.96
CA THR A 244 -9.66 15.16 0.39
C THR A 244 -8.14 15.06 0.44
N SER A 245 -7.55 14.57 -0.65
CA SER A 245 -6.10 14.55 -0.83
C SER A 245 -5.73 14.69 -2.30
N ILE A 246 -4.47 15.05 -2.54
CA ILE A 246 -3.84 15.06 -3.85
C ILE A 246 -2.56 14.25 -3.82
N THR A 247 -2.23 13.62 -4.95
CA THR A 247 -1.00 12.84 -5.09
C THR A 247 -0.12 13.42 -6.18
N VAL A 248 1.08 13.88 -5.81
CA VAL A 248 2.10 14.41 -6.72
C VAL A 248 3.09 13.31 -7.11
N HIS A 249 3.38 13.19 -8.41
CA HIS A 249 4.38 12.25 -8.93
C HIS A 249 5.76 12.89 -8.91
N VAL A 250 6.53 12.65 -7.83
CA VAL A 250 7.80 13.34 -7.58
C VAL A 250 8.77 13.12 -8.73
N GLY A 251 9.07 11.86 -9.05
CA GLY A 251 10.07 11.54 -10.08
C GLY A 251 9.72 12.09 -11.47
N GLN A 252 8.44 12.01 -11.88
CA GLN A 252 8.01 12.52 -13.18
C GLN A 252 8.06 14.05 -13.26
N ILE A 253 7.70 14.75 -12.18
CA ILE A 253 7.83 16.20 -12.12
C ILE A 253 9.31 16.60 -12.26
N LEU A 254 10.20 15.94 -11.52
CA LEU A 254 11.64 16.24 -11.57
C LEU A 254 12.22 15.99 -12.96
N THR A 255 11.97 14.79 -13.54
CA THR A 255 12.43 14.43 -14.88
C THR A 255 11.86 15.32 -15.97
N TRP A 256 10.60 15.74 -15.88
CA TRP A 256 10.03 16.68 -16.85
C TRP A 256 10.76 18.03 -16.85
N HIS A 257 11.13 18.53 -15.67
CA HIS A 257 11.88 19.78 -15.56
C HIS A 257 13.32 19.66 -16.09
N GLU A 258 14.02 18.57 -15.78
CA GLU A 258 15.36 18.26 -16.31
C GLU A 258 15.35 18.23 -17.84
N ASN A 259 14.41 17.48 -18.44
CA ASN A 259 14.27 17.36 -19.88
C ASN A 259 13.94 18.70 -20.55
N ARG A 260 13.05 19.49 -19.96
CA ARG A 260 12.65 20.80 -20.50
C ARG A 260 13.80 21.80 -20.48
N LEU A 261 14.64 21.76 -19.45
CA LEU A 261 15.80 22.65 -19.30
C LEU A 261 17.06 22.10 -19.98
N ASN A 262 17.01 20.86 -20.46
CA ASN A 262 18.14 20.11 -20.98
C ASN A 262 19.33 20.15 -20.00
N GLN A 263 19.03 19.94 -18.71
CA GLN A 263 19.98 20.06 -17.62
C GLN A 263 19.73 18.95 -16.58
N ASP A 264 20.80 18.23 -16.24
CA ASP A 264 20.80 17.27 -15.15
C ASP A 264 21.09 17.99 -13.82
N TYR A 265 20.26 17.74 -12.82
CA TYR A 265 20.42 18.30 -11.48
C TYR A 265 21.07 17.25 -10.56
N HIS A 266 22.35 17.41 -10.26
CA HIS A 266 23.07 16.53 -9.31
C HIS A 266 22.79 16.86 -7.84
N THR A 267 22.18 18.02 -7.59
CA THR A 267 21.75 18.48 -6.26
C THR A 267 20.25 18.67 -6.24
N LEU A 268 19.59 18.28 -5.15
CA LEU A 268 18.15 18.47 -4.97
C LEU A 268 17.75 19.92 -4.74
N THR A 269 18.72 20.78 -4.45
CA THR A 269 18.50 22.20 -4.21
C THR A 269 19.62 23.01 -4.86
N PRO A 270 19.31 23.91 -5.81
CA PRO A 270 17.99 24.20 -6.38
C PRO A 270 17.57 23.17 -7.45
N HIS A 271 16.42 22.50 -7.27
CA HIS A 271 15.78 21.67 -8.31
C HIS A 271 14.36 22.21 -8.58
N PRO A 272 14.02 22.63 -9.81
CA PRO A 272 12.74 23.28 -10.12
C PRO A 272 11.51 22.40 -9.90
N GLY A 273 11.63 21.09 -10.10
CA GLY A 273 10.60 20.12 -9.71
C GLY A 273 10.34 20.06 -8.20
N ILE A 274 11.38 20.05 -7.36
CA ILE A 274 11.24 20.13 -5.89
C ILE A 274 10.60 21.46 -5.49
N GLU A 275 11.03 22.59 -6.07
CA GLU A 275 10.41 23.90 -5.81
C GLU A 275 8.92 23.93 -6.17
N THR A 276 8.53 23.28 -7.27
CA THR A 276 7.14 23.18 -7.72
C THR A 276 6.29 22.41 -6.72
N ILE A 277 6.80 21.28 -6.22
CA ILE A 277 6.10 20.48 -5.21
C ILE A 277 6.05 21.22 -3.87
N GLN A 278 7.15 21.86 -3.45
CA GLN A 278 7.19 22.66 -2.23
C GLN A 278 6.19 23.84 -2.31
N ALA A 279 6.05 24.48 -3.47
CA ALA A 279 5.05 25.53 -3.67
C ALA A 279 3.60 25.01 -3.53
N VAL A 280 3.32 23.77 -3.95
CA VAL A 280 2.02 23.12 -3.73
C VAL A 280 1.75 22.95 -2.23
N ILE A 281 2.73 22.41 -1.49
CA ILE A 281 2.58 22.20 -0.04
C ILE A 281 2.37 23.54 0.67
N GLU A 282 3.15 24.56 0.31
CA GLU A 282 3.04 25.89 0.91
C GLU A 282 1.76 26.62 0.55
N PHE A 283 1.20 26.37 -0.63
CA PHE A 283 -0.13 26.84 -0.96
C PHE A 283 -1.19 26.24 -0.03
N MET A 284 -1.18 24.92 0.17
CA MET A 284 -2.13 24.26 1.09
C MET A 284 -2.00 24.82 2.51
N ARG A 285 -0.76 25.00 2.99
CA ARG A 285 -0.48 25.53 4.33
C ARG A 285 -0.89 26.99 4.47
N HIS A 286 -0.57 27.84 3.48
CA HIS A 286 -0.85 29.27 3.51
C HIS A 286 -2.36 29.54 3.55
N HIS A 287 -3.14 28.84 2.72
CA HIS A 287 -4.59 28.97 2.66
C HIS A 287 -5.34 28.08 3.67
N LYS A 288 -4.61 27.33 4.51
CA LYS A 288 -5.16 26.44 5.56
C LYS A 288 -6.15 25.40 5.00
N LEU A 289 -5.85 24.89 3.81
CA LEU A 289 -6.66 23.89 3.14
C LEU A 289 -6.52 22.54 3.87
N GLN A 290 -7.62 21.80 3.94
CA GLN A 290 -7.65 20.47 4.58
C GLN A 290 -7.18 19.34 3.65
N THR A 291 -6.96 19.65 2.37
CA THR A 291 -6.50 18.70 1.37
C THR A 291 -5.10 18.20 1.71
N GLU A 292 -4.97 16.90 1.99
CA GLU A 292 -3.69 16.26 2.28
C GLU A 292 -2.83 16.17 1.00
N VAL A 293 -1.53 16.39 1.09
CA VAL A 293 -0.57 16.27 -0.02
C VAL A 293 0.27 15.02 0.15
N PHE A 294 0.15 14.09 -0.80
CA PHE A 294 0.93 12.86 -0.86
C PHE A 294 1.94 12.88 -1.98
N ALA A 295 3.13 12.36 -1.71
CA ALA A 295 4.16 12.11 -2.70
C ALA A 295 4.12 10.64 -3.15
N THR A 296 4.23 10.38 -4.45
CA THR A 296 4.41 9.03 -4.98
C THR A 296 5.53 9.01 -6.02
N ASN A 297 6.03 7.81 -6.31
CA ASN A 297 7.07 7.53 -7.31
C ASN A 297 8.27 8.50 -7.24
N PRO A 298 8.91 8.67 -6.07
CA PRO A 298 10.23 9.31 -6.03
C PRO A 298 11.24 8.41 -6.75
N ARG A 299 12.28 8.99 -7.35
CA ARG A 299 13.41 8.26 -7.94
C ARG A 299 14.36 7.79 -6.87
N SER A 300 14.44 8.53 -5.76
CA SER A 300 15.23 8.18 -4.59
C SER A 300 14.63 8.73 -3.30
N LEU A 301 14.91 8.07 -2.18
CA LEU A 301 14.41 8.50 -0.86
C LEU A 301 14.85 9.91 -0.45
N ILE A 302 15.99 10.38 -0.97
CA ILE A 302 16.51 11.72 -0.64
C ILE A 302 15.65 12.84 -1.24
N GLU A 303 14.93 12.60 -2.33
CA GLU A 303 14.00 13.58 -2.93
C GLU A 303 12.85 13.93 -1.98
N LEU A 304 12.34 12.93 -1.25
CA LEU A 304 11.31 13.14 -0.24
C LEU A 304 11.81 13.92 0.97
N GLN A 305 13.11 13.83 1.28
CA GLN A 305 13.70 14.61 2.36
C GLN A 305 13.71 16.11 2.07
N ALA A 306 13.85 16.48 0.79
CA ALA A 306 13.88 17.87 0.34
C ALA A 306 12.51 18.57 0.43
N LEU A 307 11.43 17.80 0.63
CA LEU A 307 10.07 18.31 0.74
C LEU A 307 9.68 18.41 2.23
N ASP A 308 9.25 19.60 2.66
CA ASP A 308 8.72 19.83 4.01
C ASP A 308 7.21 19.95 3.98
N GLY A 309 6.52 19.39 4.97
CA GLY A 309 5.06 19.47 5.09
C GLY A 309 4.27 18.45 4.25
N LEU A 310 4.91 17.41 3.70
CA LEU A 310 4.20 16.26 3.13
C LEU A 310 3.37 15.55 4.20
N HIS A 311 2.09 15.28 3.89
CA HIS A 311 1.20 14.52 4.75
C HIS A 311 1.50 13.02 4.70
N GLY A 312 2.07 12.58 3.57
CA GLY A 312 2.65 11.25 3.47
C GLY A 312 3.31 10.94 2.13
N ALA A 313 3.96 9.78 2.07
CA ALA A 313 4.64 9.29 0.89
C ALA A 313 4.31 7.82 0.63
N CYS A 314 3.93 7.51 -0.60
CA CYS A 314 3.69 6.15 -1.09
C CYS A 314 4.99 5.59 -1.66
N LEU A 315 5.45 4.48 -1.09
CA LEU A 315 6.73 3.87 -1.41
C LEU A 315 6.54 2.45 -1.96
N SER A 316 7.34 2.12 -2.96
CA SER A 316 7.46 0.75 -3.45
C SER A 316 8.10 -0.16 -2.40
N ARG A 317 7.98 -1.48 -2.58
CA ARG A 317 8.57 -2.47 -1.68
C ARG A 317 10.07 -2.25 -1.46
N ALA A 318 10.83 -2.07 -2.55
CA ALA A 318 12.26 -1.83 -2.49
C ALA A 318 12.61 -0.56 -1.70
N MET A 319 11.83 0.52 -1.85
CA MET A 319 12.04 1.76 -1.11
C MET A 319 11.67 1.64 0.37
N MET A 320 10.64 0.86 0.71
CA MET A 320 10.27 0.57 2.09
C MET A 320 11.38 -0.20 2.83
N GLU A 321 11.97 -1.19 2.16
CA GLU A 321 13.11 -1.95 2.68
C GLU A 321 14.34 -1.03 2.87
N GLN A 322 14.63 -0.18 1.89
CA GLN A 322 15.71 0.81 2.00
C GLN A 322 15.47 1.80 3.16
N LEU A 323 14.24 2.28 3.34
CA LEU A 323 13.88 3.29 4.35
C LEU A 323 14.21 2.83 5.78
N ALA A 324 14.14 1.52 6.05
CA ALA A 324 14.42 0.96 7.38
C ALA A 324 15.87 1.24 7.84
N SER A 325 16.83 1.26 6.91
CA SER A 325 18.25 1.50 7.20
C SER A 325 18.80 2.80 6.62
N TYR A 326 17.98 3.58 5.89
CA TYR A 326 18.45 4.77 5.19
C TYR A 326 18.83 5.90 6.15
N LYS A 327 20.11 6.24 6.17
CA LYS A 327 20.65 7.42 6.86
C LYS A 327 20.89 8.52 5.86
N VAL A 328 20.47 9.72 6.22
CA VAL A 328 20.69 10.90 5.41
C VAL A 328 22.19 11.28 5.42
N PRO A 329 22.79 11.69 4.28
CA PRO A 329 24.20 12.08 4.22
C PRO A 329 24.58 13.24 5.17
N HIS A 330 23.74 14.27 5.30
CA HIS A 330 23.89 15.39 6.26
C HIS A 330 22.52 16.02 6.56
N ASP A 331 22.37 16.75 7.69
CA ASP A 331 21.23 17.67 7.87
C ASP A 331 21.35 18.76 6.79
N THR A 332 20.86 18.48 5.59
CA THR A 332 20.75 19.45 4.52
C THR A 332 19.77 20.50 5.03
N ASN A 333 20.29 21.71 5.27
CA ASN A 333 19.45 22.85 5.56
C ASN A 333 18.34 22.90 4.51
N MET A 334 17.12 22.98 5.02
CA MET A 334 15.90 22.99 4.24
C MET A 334 15.93 24.17 3.28
N ILE A 335 15.11 24.08 2.22
CA ILE A 335 14.83 25.24 1.38
C ILE A 335 14.38 26.36 2.31
N GLU A 336 15.13 27.45 2.38
CA GLU A 336 14.57 28.69 2.91
C GLU A 336 13.43 29.05 1.95
N ASP A 337 12.19 28.82 2.43
CA ASP A 337 10.90 28.81 1.73
C ASP A 337 10.55 30.06 0.91
N ALA A 338 11.45 31.04 0.74
CA ALA A 338 11.12 32.33 0.16
C ALA A 338 10.47 32.22 -1.23
N GLU A 339 11.04 31.47 -2.17
CA GLU A 339 10.52 31.41 -3.55
C GLU A 339 9.23 30.57 -3.65
N SER A 340 9.19 29.38 -3.05
CA SER A 340 7.99 28.52 -3.06
C SER A 340 6.82 29.20 -2.34
N LEU A 341 7.09 29.89 -1.23
CA LEU A 341 6.10 30.67 -0.50
C LEU A 341 5.63 31.90 -1.29
N LEU A 342 6.52 32.58 -2.01
CA LEU A 342 6.15 33.69 -2.89
C LEU A 342 5.21 33.21 -3.99
N ARG A 343 5.52 32.09 -4.65
CA ARG A 343 4.64 31.48 -5.68
C ARG A 343 3.30 31.09 -5.09
N ALA A 344 3.28 30.45 -3.93
CA ALA A 344 2.05 30.09 -3.23
C ALA A 344 1.17 31.32 -2.94
N ARG A 345 1.76 32.42 -2.46
CA ARG A 345 1.03 33.67 -2.13
C ARG A 345 0.50 34.43 -3.34
N GLN A 346 1.12 34.26 -4.51
CA GLN A 346 0.70 34.96 -5.72
C GLN A 346 -0.56 34.35 -6.35
N VAL A 347 -0.91 33.11 -5.99
CA VAL A 347 -2.11 32.46 -6.50
C VAL A 347 -3.34 33.03 -5.79
N GLN A 348 -4.29 33.52 -6.58
CA GLN A 348 -5.57 33.96 -6.06
C GLN A 348 -6.43 32.76 -5.63
N TYR A 349 -6.96 32.82 -4.40
CA TYR A 349 -7.86 31.81 -3.84
C TYR A 349 -8.87 32.46 -2.88
N PRO A 350 -10.16 32.03 -2.82
CA PRO A 350 -10.81 30.98 -3.63
C PRO A 350 -10.84 31.29 -5.13
N LEU A 351 -10.95 30.25 -5.96
CA LEU A 351 -11.04 30.43 -7.41
C LEU A 351 -12.41 31.02 -7.82
N PRO A 352 -12.49 31.81 -8.90
CA PRO A 352 -13.77 32.29 -9.43
C PRO A 352 -14.70 31.13 -9.82
N SER A 353 -16.00 31.27 -9.60
CA SER A 353 -17.00 30.23 -9.89
C SER A 353 -16.98 29.73 -11.34
N ASP A 354 -16.70 30.61 -12.30
CA ASP A 354 -16.60 30.27 -13.73
C ASP A 354 -15.47 29.25 -14.03
N THR A 355 -14.54 29.07 -13.09
CA THR A 355 -13.47 28.07 -13.18
C THR A 355 -14.01 26.65 -12.99
N HIS A 356 -15.17 26.49 -12.34
CA HIS A 356 -15.77 25.19 -12.04
C HIS A 356 -16.36 24.51 -13.27
N ASP A 357 -16.70 25.28 -14.31
CA ASP A 357 -17.16 24.75 -15.61
C ASP A 357 -15.99 24.24 -16.46
N ASN A 358 -14.82 24.88 -16.34
CA ASN A 358 -13.63 24.50 -17.08
C ASN A 358 -12.36 24.79 -16.29
N PHE A 359 -12.02 23.82 -15.44
CA PHE A 359 -10.88 23.83 -14.54
C PHE A 359 -9.54 24.10 -15.24
N MET A 360 -9.38 23.62 -16.47
CA MET A 360 -8.15 23.80 -17.23
C MET A 360 -8.07 25.13 -17.97
N LYS A 361 -9.19 25.83 -18.20
CA LYS A 361 -9.24 27.05 -19.04
C LYS A 361 -8.31 28.15 -18.53
N GLY A 362 -8.36 28.43 -17.22
CA GLY A 362 -7.60 29.50 -16.56
C GLY A 362 -6.09 29.23 -16.39
N MET A 363 -5.62 28.03 -16.75
CA MET A 363 -4.21 27.67 -16.58
C MET A 363 -3.31 28.26 -17.67
N SER A 364 -2.08 28.62 -17.28
CA SER A 364 -1.07 29.08 -18.22
C SER A 364 -0.72 27.99 -19.26
N PRO A 365 -0.30 28.36 -20.49
CA PRO A 365 0.12 27.40 -21.51
C PRO A 365 1.21 26.45 -21.00
N GLN A 366 2.09 26.95 -20.14
CA GLN A 366 3.14 26.14 -19.54
C GLN A 366 2.57 25.06 -18.61
N SER A 367 1.62 25.43 -17.74
CA SER A 367 0.98 24.47 -16.82
C SER A 367 0.21 23.41 -17.59
N LYS A 368 -0.49 23.79 -18.67
CA LYS A 368 -1.19 22.84 -19.55
C LYS A 368 -0.22 21.82 -20.15
N ARG A 369 0.90 22.27 -20.71
CA ARG A 369 1.95 21.36 -21.25
C ARG A 369 2.53 20.43 -20.18
N THR A 370 2.75 20.92 -18.96
CA THR A 370 3.22 20.09 -17.84
C THR A 370 2.20 19.01 -17.50
N ILE A 371 0.92 19.37 -17.45
CA ILE A 371 -0.18 18.44 -17.18
C ILE A 371 -0.27 17.43 -18.31
N ASP A 372 -0.37 17.85 -19.57
CA ASP A 372 -0.47 16.96 -20.72
C ASP A 372 0.70 15.95 -20.78
N ALA A 373 1.93 16.41 -20.50
CA ALA A 373 3.10 15.54 -20.52
C ALA A 373 3.11 14.52 -19.36
N ILE A 374 2.84 14.97 -18.13
CA ILE A 374 2.95 14.12 -16.94
C ILE A 374 1.67 13.31 -16.73
N LEU A 375 0.52 13.97 -16.59
CA LEU A 375 -0.78 13.31 -16.41
C LEU A 375 -1.10 12.45 -17.64
N GLY A 376 -0.97 12.98 -18.86
CA GLY A 376 -1.26 12.22 -20.07
C GLY A 376 -0.33 11.02 -20.27
N GLY A 377 0.96 11.18 -19.99
CA GLY A 377 1.94 10.10 -20.05
C GLY A 377 1.66 8.96 -19.06
N GLU A 378 1.37 9.30 -17.81
CA GLU A 378 1.06 8.30 -16.77
C GLU A 378 -0.33 7.66 -16.97
N LEU A 379 -1.32 8.42 -17.44
CA LEU A 379 -2.63 7.89 -17.81
C LEU A 379 -2.53 6.84 -18.92
N CYS A 380 -1.69 7.08 -19.94
CA CYS A 380 -1.49 6.11 -21.02
C CYS A 380 -0.95 4.78 -20.48
N LYS A 381 0.07 4.83 -19.61
CA LYS A 381 0.63 3.63 -18.96
C LYS A 381 -0.42 2.93 -18.09
N MET A 382 -1.19 3.69 -17.32
CA MET A 382 -2.21 3.15 -16.45
C MET A 382 -3.35 2.49 -17.23
N ASN A 383 -3.79 3.10 -18.34
CA ASN A 383 -4.85 2.55 -19.20
C ASN A 383 -4.45 1.20 -19.81
N VAL A 384 -3.20 1.04 -20.26
CA VAL A 384 -2.71 -0.26 -20.76
C VAL A 384 -2.81 -1.34 -19.68
N VAL A 385 -2.51 -1.01 -18.42
CA VAL A 385 -2.65 -1.95 -17.31
C VAL A 385 -4.13 -2.27 -17.02
N LEU A 386 -5.01 -1.27 -17.10
CA LEU A 386 -6.45 -1.47 -16.93
C LEU A 386 -7.04 -2.37 -18.02
N ASP A 387 -6.60 -2.21 -19.27
CA ASP A 387 -6.97 -3.08 -20.40
C ASP A 387 -6.58 -4.53 -20.10
N ASN A 388 -5.34 -4.76 -19.64
CA ASN A 388 -4.87 -6.10 -19.29
C ASN A 388 -5.69 -6.73 -18.13
N ILE A 389 -6.05 -5.95 -17.10
CA ILE A 389 -6.89 -6.42 -16.00
C ILE A 389 -8.28 -6.81 -16.52
N GLU A 390 -8.87 -5.99 -17.39
CA GLU A 390 -10.17 -6.27 -17.99
C GLU A 390 -10.14 -7.52 -18.86
N ASP A 391 -9.11 -7.69 -19.70
CA ASP A 391 -8.92 -8.86 -20.55
C ASP A 391 -8.81 -10.14 -19.71
N LYS A 392 -8.08 -10.08 -18.59
CA LYS A 392 -7.98 -11.20 -17.64
C LYS A 392 -9.34 -11.55 -17.03
N ILE A 393 -10.13 -10.54 -16.64
CA ILE A 393 -11.48 -10.76 -16.12
C ILE A 393 -12.37 -11.37 -17.20
N ARG A 394 -12.27 -10.89 -18.44
CA ARG A 394 -13.02 -11.38 -19.59
C ARG A 394 -12.72 -12.84 -19.90
N GLU A 395 -11.44 -13.21 -19.94
CA GLU A 395 -11.00 -14.60 -20.09
C GLU A 395 -11.65 -15.52 -19.04
N LEU A 396 -11.66 -15.09 -17.77
CA LEU A 396 -12.26 -15.87 -16.68
C LEU A 396 -13.79 -15.95 -16.76
N VAL A 397 -14.46 -14.85 -17.13
CA VAL A 397 -15.91 -14.81 -17.35
C VAL A 397 -16.30 -15.77 -18.47
N GLU A 398 -15.61 -15.72 -19.61
CA GLU A 398 -15.86 -16.57 -20.75
C GLU A 398 -15.60 -18.04 -20.43
N ALA A 399 -14.43 -18.35 -19.84
CA ALA A 399 -14.09 -19.71 -19.43
C ALA A 399 -15.13 -20.30 -18.46
N ARG A 400 -15.65 -19.49 -17.52
CA ARG A 400 -16.68 -19.94 -16.58
C ARG A 400 -18.03 -20.17 -17.27
N MET A 401 -18.44 -19.28 -18.18
CA MET A 401 -19.65 -19.47 -18.97
C MET A 401 -19.58 -20.69 -19.88
N GLU A 402 -18.39 -21.01 -20.43
CA GLU A 402 -18.17 -22.25 -21.18
C GLU A 402 -18.31 -23.48 -20.29
N ILE A 403 -17.66 -23.49 -19.12
CA ILE A 403 -17.74 -24.59 -18.15
C ILE A 403 -19.19 -24.84 -17.72
N ASP A 404 -19.98 -23.80 -17.46
CA ASP A 404 -21.37 -23.93 -17.02
C ASP A 404 -22.30 -24.47 -18.12
N ARG A 405 -21.91 -24.32 -19.40
CA ARG A 405 -22.65 -24.84 -20.56
C ARG A 405 -22.19 -26.24 -20.99
N MET A 406 -21.04 -26.70 -20.51
CA MET A 406 -20.42 -27.95 -20.92
C MET A 406 -21.19 -29.16 -20.35
N PRO A 407 -21.47 -30.21 -21.14
CA PRO A 407 -22.03 -31.46 -20.64
C PRO A 407 -21.17 -32.05 -19.53
N LEU A 408 -21.81 -32.69 -18.54
CA LEU A 408 -21.11 -33.29 -17.39
C LEU A 408 -20.02 -34.29 -17.82
N GLU A 409 -20.27 -35.05 -18.88
CA GLU A 409 -19.34 -36.04 -19.45
C GLU A 409 -18.04 -35.38 -19.96
N GLU A 410 -18.16 -34.26 -20.68
CA GLU A 410 -17.01 -33.49 -21.17
C GLU A 410 -16.24 -32.83 -20.02
N LEU A 411 -16.94 -32.34 -18.99
CA LEU A 411 -16.32 -31.80 -17.78
C LEU A 411 -15.53 -32.85 -17.01
N GLU A 412 -16.09 -34.06 -16.85
CA GLU A 412 -15.39 -35.17 -16.22
C GLU A 412 -14.14 -35.56 -17.01
N GLN A 413 -14.21 -35.55 -18.33
CA GLN A 413 -13.06 -35.82 -19.18
C GLN A 413 -11.97 -34.76 -19.03
N LYS A 414 -12.31 -33.45 -19.09
CA LYS A 414 -11.36 -32.36 -18.82
C LYS A 414 -10.70 -32.49 -17.45
N ARG A 415 -11.48 -32.77 -16.40
CA ARG A 415 -10.95 -32.97 -15.03
C ARG A 415 -10.00 -34.16 -14.93
N ARG A 416 -10.27 -35.26 -15.63
CA ARG A 416 -9.37 -36.42 -15.68
C ARG A 416 -8.03 -36.07 -16.32
N VAL A 417 -8.06 -35.37 -17.46
CA VAL A 417 -6.83 -34.93 -18.15
C VAL A 417 -6.00 -33.97 -17.29
N GLU A 418 -6.62 -32.98 -16.65
CA GLU A 418 -5.91 -32.06 -15.74
C GLU A 418 -5.38 -32.75 -14.48
N GLY A 419 -6.14 -33.71 -13.94
CA GLY A 419 -5.74 -34.50 -12.77
C GLY A 419 -4.54 -35.40 -13.07
N GLU A 420 -4.47 -35.99 -14.26
CA GLU A 420 -3.31 -36.75 -14.74
C GLU A 420 -2.10 -35.85 -14.98
N TRP A 421 -2.30 -34.67 -15.57
CA TRP A 421 -1.25 -33.66 -15.76
C TRP A 421 -0.65 -33.18 -14.43
N ARG A 422 -1.48 -32.91 -13.41
CA ARG A 422 -1.05 -32.54 -12.04
C ARG A 422 -0.34 -33.69 -11.32
N LYS A 423 -0.76 -34.94 -11.51
CA LYS A 423 -0.07 -36.13 -10.97
C LYS A 423 1.31 -36.33 -11.61
N GLY A 424 1.44 -36.09 -12.92
CA GLY A 424 2.72 -36.12 -13.62
C GLY A 424 3.72 -35.09 -13.10
N ARG A 425 3.27 -33.86 -12.79
CA ARG A 425 4.13 -32.83 -12.17
C ARG A 425 4.58 -33.17 -10.74
N ARG A 426 3.73 -33.81 -9.93
CA ARG A 426 4.12 -34.27 -8.59
C ARG A 426 5.16 -35.39 -8.64
N GLN A 427 5.12 -36.25 -9.68
CA GLN A 427 6.14 -37.29 -9.87
C GLN A 427 7.47 -36.71 -10.38
N SER A 428 7.47 -35.60 -11.12
CA SER A 428 8.71 -34.92 -11.53
C SER A 428 9.36 -34.04 -10.44
N ILE A 429 8.68 -33.80 -9.31
CA ILE A 429 9.20 -33.08 -8.14
C ILE A 429 9.41 -34.08 -6.97
N SER A 430 9.88 -35.29 -7.27
CA SER A 430 10.54 -36.12 -6.26
C SER A 430 12.01 -35.73 -6.22
N VAL A 431 12.33 -34.69 -5.43
CA VAL A 431 13.71 -34.39 -5.07
C VAL A 431 14.18 -35.53 -4.17
N SER A 432 15.05 -36.39 -4.69
CA SER A 432 15.81 -37.35 -3.89
C SER A 432 16.73 -36.58 -2.96
N PHE A 433 16.43 -36.56 -1.67
CA PHE A 433 17.40 -36.15 -0.66
C PHE A 433 18.49 -37.23 -0.58
N PRO A 434 19.78 -36.92 -0.83
CA PRO A 434 20.85 -37.89 -0.62
C PRO A 434 20.96 -38.17 0.89
N THR A 435 20.64 -39.41 1.27
CA THR A 435 20.79 -39.93 2.62
C THR A 435 22.18 -40.57 2.75
N THR A 436 23.23 -39.77 2.66
CA THR A 436 24.59 -40.17 3.07
C THR A 436 25.35 -38.93 3.49
N VAL A 437 25.47 -38.73 4.80
CA VAL A 437 26.46 -37.84 5.39
C VAL A 437 27.77 -38.61 5.39
N ASP A 438 28.79 -38.09 4.71
CA ASP A 438 30.15 -38.64 4.68
C ASP A 438 30.82 -38.35 6.04
N PRO A 439 31.27 -39.35 6.83
CA PRO A 439 31.77 -39.11 8.18
C PRO A 439 33.18 -38.51 8.27
N ASP A 440 33.90 -38.34 7.15
CA ASP A 440 35.34 -38.01 7.17
C ASP A 440 35.68 -36.54 6.82
N VAL A 441 34.81 -35.59 7.19
CA VAL A 441 35.16 -34.16 7.16
C VAL A 441 35.05 -33.58 8.57
N PHE A 442 36.14 -33.70 9.32
CA PHE A 442 36.46 -32.89 10.50
C PHE A 442 37.24 -31.64 10.11
#